data_AF-A0A8K0XDZ8-F1
#
_entry.id   AF-A0A8K0XDZ8-F1
#
_cell.length_a   1.000
_cell.length_b   1.000
_cell.length_c   1.000
_cell.angle_alpha   90.00
_cell.angle_beta   90.00
_cell.angle_gamma   90.00
#
_symmetry.space_group_name_H-M   'P 1'
#
loop_
_entity.id
_entity.type
_entity.pdbx_description
1 polymer ?
#
loop_
_entity_poly.entity_id
_entity_poly.type
_entity_poly.pdbx_seq_one_letter_code
_entity_poly.pdbx_strand_id
1 'polypeptide(L)'
;MTHNELWLTYHQISRSHKPATTQLIELEFQNQKLVDLEDVLEHLFRQGFIEAKHRPVSFWENHDGKRVHAGQAVEELLKNGSGKCPQTALRLVIADAIPTVWFSYHYLHKPTAPVVTQRVKLDVPETKFELVAQLTNHIFHSGYLPANLRTKVWWQGSCGRKIEEYEHLETLLEAGDGVSETACLRLNIDYLPDHHHHHHKCPLPCH
;
A
#
# COMPACT_ATOMS: atom_id res chain seq x y z
N MET A 1 -19.39 37.07 -9.69
CA MET A 1 -18.98 36.70 -8.32
C MET A 1 -17.57 36.15 -8.41
N THR A 2 -16.58 36.84 -7.85
CA THR A 2 -15.22 36.32 -7.72
C THR A 2 -15.24 35.25 -6.65
N HIS A 3 -15.05 34.00 -7.06
CA HIS A 3 -14.89 32.90 -6.11
C HIS A 3 -13.48 33.03 -5.53
N ASN A 4 -13.38 33.44 -4.26
CA ASN A 4 -12.10 33.59 -3.56
C ASN A 4 -11.75 32.36 -2.72
N GLU A 5 -12.56 31.30 -2.82
CA GLU A 5 -12.44 30.10 -2.02
C GLU A 5 -12.48 28.87 -2.93
N LEU A 6 -11.76 27.83 -2.53
CA LEU A 6 -11.69 26.56 -3.23
C LEU A 6 -11.86 25.40 -2.24
N TRP A 7 -12.84 24.54 -2.50
CA TRP A 7 -13.05 23.31 -1.74
C TRP A 7 -12.16 22.19 -2.28
N LEU A 8 -11.38 21.58 -1.38
CA LEU A 8 -10.51 20.45 -1.65
C LEU A 8 -10.86 19.24 -0.76
N THR A 9 -10.56 18.04 -1.24
CA THR A 9 -10.47 16.84 -0.41
C THR A 9 -9.12 16.14 -0.57
N TYR A 10 -8.56 15.65 0.52
CA TYR A 10 -7.32 14.88 0.52
C TYR A 10 -7.62 13.40 0.46
N HIS A 11 -7.10 12.72 -0.56
CA HIS A 11 -7.28 11.30 -0.78
C HIS A 11 -5.92 10.61 -0.76
N GLN A 12 -5.51 10.11 0.39
CA GLN A 12 -4.36 9.22 0.50
C GLN A 12 -4.75 7.80 0.08
N ILE A 13 -4.02 7.21 -0.87
CA ILE A 13 -4.30 5.84 -1.34
C ILE A 13 -4.15 4.85 -0.19
N SER A 14 -3.14 5.04 0.68
CA SER A 14 -2.93 4.28 1.92
C SER A 14 -4.16 4.27 2.85
N ARG A 15 -4.99 5.32 2.78
CA ARG A 15 -6.12 5.58 3.69
C ARG A 15 -7.45 5.70 2.95
N SER A 16 -7.59 5.06 1.78
CA SER A 16 -8.80 5.10 0.95
C SER A 16 -10.10 4.68 1.68
N HIS A 17 -9.98 3.92 2.76
CA HIS A 17 -11.07 3.48 3.61
C HIS A 17 -11.46 4.46 4.72
N LYS A 18 -10.68 5.54 4.94
CA LYS A 18 -10.99 6.58 5.91
C LYS A 18 -11.76 7.72 5.23
N PRO A 19 -12.61 8.44 5.97
CA PRO A 19 -13.23 9.64 5.43
C PRO A 19 -12.16 10.60 4.93
N ALA A 20 -12.27 11.02 3.66
CA ALA A 20 -11.41 12.04 3.10
C ALA A 20 -11.58 13.34 3.89
N THR A 21 -10.47 14.01 4.19
CA THR A 21 -10.52 15.31 4.84
C THR A 21 -10.90 16.36 3.81
N THR A 22 -12.05 17.01 4.01
CA THR A 22 -12.48 18.15 3.20
C THR A 22 -11.99 19.45 3.84
N GLN A 23 -11.41 20.33 3.05
CA GLN A 23 -10.91 21.63 3.48
C GLN A 23 -11.33 22.73 2.50
N LEU A 24 -11.65 23.90 3.04
CA LEU A 24 -11.83 25.13 2.28
C LEU A 24 -10.52 25.92 2.31
N ILE A 25 -10.08 26.38 1.15
CA ILE A 25 -8.83 27.14 0.99
C ILE A 25 -9.15 28.51 0.40
N GLU A 26 -8.55 29.54 0.99
CA GLU A 26 -8.59 30.90 0.45
C GLU A 26 -7.60 31.02 -0.72
N LEU A 27 -8.09 31.48 -1.86
CA LEU A 27 -7.31 31.65 -3.10
C LEU A 27 -6.46 32.91 -3.12
N GLU A 28 -6.63 33.76 -2.12
CA GLU A 28 -5.85 34.97 -1.93
C GLU A 28 -5.36 34.99 -0.48
N PHE A 29 -4.06 34.81 -0.29
CA PHE A 29 -3.46 34.78 1.04
C PHE A 29 -2.20 35.66 1.04
N GLN A 30 -2.12 36.61 1.98
CA GLN A 30 -0.97 37.54 2.11
C GLN A 30 -0.60 38.26 0.79
N ASN A 31 -1.60 38.77 0.05
CA ASN A 31 -1.44 39.39 -1.27
C ASN A 31 -0.85 38.48 -2.38
N GLN A 32 -0.80 37.16 -2.17
CA GLN A 32 -0.50 36.18 -3.21
C GLN A 32 -1.80 35.50 -3.65
N LYS A 33 -2.11 35.62 -4.94
CA LYS A 33 -3.24 34.93 -5.56
C LYS A 33 -2.78 33.60 -6.12
N LEU A 34 -3.48 32.52 -5.77
CA LEU A 34 -3.26 31.19 -6.32
C LEU A 34 -3.95 31.12 -7.68
N VAL A 35 -3.18 31.11 -8.77
CA VAL A 35 -3.74 31.23 -10.12
C VAL A 35 -4.08 29.87 -10.75
N ASP A 36 -3.30 28.84 -10.43
CA ASP A 36 -3.49 27.47 -10.90
C ASP A 36 -3.36 26.45 -9.75
N LEU A 37 -3.53 25.16 -10.06
CA LEU A 37 -3.45 24.11 -9.05
C LEU A 37 -2.02 23.79 -8.61
N GLU A 38 -0.99 24.22 -9.34
CA GLU A 38 0.40 24.09 -8.89
C GLU A 38 0.68 25.09 -7.77
N ASP A 39 0.19 26.33 -7.88
CA ASP A 39 0.24 27.32 -6.81
C ASP A 39 -0.51 26.83 -5.56
N VAL A 40 -1.69 26.25 -5.75
CA VAL A 40 -2.46 25.64 -4.64
C VAL A 40 -1.65 24.52 -3.99
N LEU A 41 -1.04 23.64 -4.78
CA LEU A 41 -0.22 22.55 -4.26
C LEU A 41 1.00 23.08 -3.47
N GLU A 42 1.68 24.09 -3.98
CA GLU A 42 2.80 24.76 -3.31
C GLU A 42 2.35 25.41 -1.98
N HIS A 43 1.20 26.07 -1.98
CA HIS A 43 0.60 26.64 -0.77
C HIS A 43 0.34 25.55 0.29
N LEU A 44 -0.22 24.41 -0.12
CA LEU A 44 -0.50 23.28 0.78
C LEU A 44 0.77 22.73 1.46
N PHE A 45 1.85 22.59 0.70
CA PHE A 45 3.15 22.17 1.24
C PHE A 45 3.72 23.21 2.20
N ARG A 46 3.65 24.50 1.83
CA ARG A 46 4.17 25.60 2.66
C ARG A 46 3.46 25.74 4.00
N GLN A 47 2.15 25.49 4.03
CA GLN A 47 1.36 25.50 5.25
C GLN A 47 1.48 24.21 6.08
N GLY A 48 2.14 23.18 5.54
CA GLY A 48 2.31 21.90 6.22
C GLY A 48 1.05 21.04 6.24
N PHE A 49 0.06 21.31 5.38
CA PHE A 49 -1.11 20.44 5.23
C PHE A 49 -0.74 19.08 4.65
N ILE A 50 0.33 19.03 3.87
CA ILE A 50 0.88 17.81 3.26
C ILE A 50 2.40 17.84 3.40
N GLU A 51 3.01 16.70 3.69
CA GLU A 51 4.47 16.59 3.69
C GLU A 51 5.03 16.69 2.27
N ALA A 52 6.09 17.49 2.08
CA ALA A 52 6.72 17.73 0.79
C ALA A 52 7.17 16.44 0.05
N LYS A 53 7.45 15.35 0.79
CA LYS A 53 7.81 14.04 0.22
C LYS A 53 6.74 13.45 -0.70
N HIS A 54 5.48 13.88 -0.54
CA HIS A 54 4.35 13.37 -1.32
C HIS A 54 4.19 14.05 -2.68
N ARG A 55 4.82 15.21 -2.92
CA ARG A 55 4.73 15.93 -4.21
C ARG A 55 4.88 15.06 -5.46
N PRO A 56 5.91 14.20 -5.61
CA PRO A 56 6.08 13.40 -6.82
C PRO A 56 4.98 12.35 -7.03
N VAL A 57 4.22 12.01 -5.99
CA VAL A 57 3.16 11.00 -6.02
C VAL A 57 1.76 11.60 -5.89
N SER A 58 1.65 12.93 -5.89
CA SER A 58 0.38 13.64 -5.79
C SER A 58 -0.15 14.05 -7.17
N PHE A 59 -1.47 14.05 -7.32
CA PHE A 59 -2.14 14.53 -8.52
C PHE A 59 -3.57 14.98 -8.25
N TRP A 60 -4.11 15.79 -9.16
CA TRP A 60 -5.44 16.34 -9.04
C TRP A 60 -6.49 15.51 -9.79
N GLU A 61 -7.64 15.35 -9.16
CA GLU A 61 -8.86 14.87 -9.80
C GLU A 61 -10.04 15.80 -9.50
N ASN A 62 -11.04 15.80 -10.37
CA ASN A 62 -12.31 16.45 -10.08
C ASN A 62 -13.22 15.52 -9.24
N HIS A 63 -14.40 16.01 -8.87
CA HIS A 63 -15.39 15.22 -8.11
C HIS A 63 -15.91 13.98 -8.86
N ASP A 64 -15.80 13.95 -10.19
CA ASP A 64 -16.11 12.78 -11.02
C ASP A 64 -14.95 11.76 -11.09
N GLY A 65 -13.80 12.04 -10.48
CA GLY A 65 -12.60 11.19 -10.57
C GLY A 65 -11.81 11.36 -11.87
N LYS A 66 -12.06 12.41 -12.65
CA LYS A 66 -11.26 12.71 -13.85
C LYS A 66 -10.00 13.47 -13.48
N ARG A 67 -8.87 13.05 -14.05
CA ARG A 67 -7.57 13.71 -13.90
C ARG A 67 -7.65 15.18 -14.34
N VAL A 68 -7.15 16.07 -13.49
CA VAL A 68 -7.04 17.51 -13.75
C VAL A 68 -5.57 17.88 -13.87
N HIS A 69 -5.23 18.73 -14.84
CA HIS A 69 -3.86 19.17 -15.02
C HIS A 69 -3.47 20.19 -13.95
N ALA A 70 -2.26 20.11 -13.39
CA ALA A 70 -1.82 21.02 -12.33
C ALA A 70 -1.75 22.49 -12.79
N GLY A 71 -1.31 22.74 -14.03
CA GLY A 71 -1.32 24.08 -14.62
C GLY A 71 -2.70 24.60 -15.05
N GLN A 72 -3.81 23.93 -14.68
CA GLN A 72 -5.14 24.42 -15.01
C GLN A 72 -5.52 25.58 -14.10
N ALA A 73 -6.02 26.67 -14.68
CA ALA A 73 -6.41 27.85 -13.95
C ALA A 73 -7.57 27.56 -12.98
N VAL A 74 -7.41 27.98 -11.72
CA VAL A 74 -8.42 27.78 -10.67
C VAL A 74 -9.73 28.48 -11.03
N GLU A 75 -9.65 29.67 -11.63
CA GLU A 75 -10.84 30.40 -12.07
C GLU A 75 -11.66 29.64 -13.12
N GLU A 76 -11.01 28.89 -14.02
CA GLU A 76 -11.70 28.07 -15.02
C GLU A 76 -12.37 26.85 -14.39
N LEU A 77 -11.67 26.19 -13.45
CA LEU A 77 -12.23 25.07 -12.68
C LEU A 77 -13.48 25.49 -11.93
N LEU A 78 -13.41 26.65 -11.26
CA LEU A 78 -14.56 27.23 -10.58
C LEU A 78 -15.66 27.63 -11.57
N LYS A 79 -15.35 28.26 -12.71
CA LYS A 79 -16.38 28.53 -13.74
C LYS A 79 -17.11 27.26 -14.18
N ASN A 80 -16.39 26.14 -14.28
CA ASN A 80 -16.90 24.83 -14.65
C ASN A 80 -17.58 24.06 -13.49
N GLY A 81 -17.70 24.67 -12.31
CA GLY A 81 -18.40 24.08 -11.16
C GLY A 81 -17.57 23.19 -10.26
N SER A 82 -16.27 22.97 -10.56
CA SER A 82 -15.38 22.19 -9.69
C SER A 82 -14.83 23.05 -8.56
N GLY A 83 -14.83 22.53 -7.33
CA GLY A 83 -14.28 23.18 -6.15
C GLY A 83 -15.16 24.26 -5.52
N LYS A 84 -16.44 24.40 -5.92
CA LYS A 84 -17.33 25.46 -5.40
C LYS A 84 -17.95 25.16 -4.05
N CYS A 85 -18.12 23.88 -3.73
CA CYS A 85 -18.76 23.42 -2.52
C CYS A 85 -18.19 22.06 -2.10
N PRO A 86 -18.47 21.56 -0.89
CA PRO A 86 -17.99 20.25 -0.43
C PRO A 86 -18.31 19.10 -1.40
N GLN A 87 -19.45 19.15 -2.08
CA GLN A 87 -19.88 18.11 -3.02
C GLN A 87 -19.12 18.12 -4.35
N THR A 88 -18.60 19.29 -4.75
CA THR A 88 -17.86 19.47 -6.00
C THR A 88 -16.37 19.65 -5.76
N ALA A 89 -15.90 19.43 -4.53
CA ALA A 89 -14.52 19.62 -4.12
C ALA A 89 -13.54 18.90 -5.05
N LEU A 90 -12.42 19.56 -5.37
CA LEU A 90 -11.32 18.94 -6.10
C LEU A 90 -10.60 17.96 -5.18
N ARG A 91 -10.20 16.81 -5.72
CA ARG A 91 -9.48 15.80 -4.95
C ARG A 91 -8.00 15.96 -5.22
N LEU A 92 -7.21 16.14 -4.16
CA LEU A 92 -5.78 15.90 -4.21
C LEU A 92 -5.53 14.46 -3.82
N VAL A 93 -5.23 13.64 -4.82
CA VAL A 93 -4.90 12.23 -4.62
C VAL A 93 -3.41 12.13 -4.33
N ILE A 94 -3.06 11.42 -3.26
CA ILE A 94 -1.70 11.17 -2.82
C ILE A 94 -1.46 9.67 -2.95
N ALA A 95 -0.67 9.25 -3.93
CA ALA A 95 -0.27 7.85 -4.11
C ALA A 95 0.88 7.49 -3.15
N ASP A 96 0.62 7.61 -1.85
CA ASP A 96 1.57 7.36 -0.76
C ASP A 96 1.78 5.88 -0.43
N ALA A 97 0.94 4.98 -0.95
CA ALA A 97 1.09 3.55 -0.76
C ALA A 97 1.61 2.85 -2.01
N ILE A 98 2.58 1.96 -1.81
CA ILE A 98 2.96 0.99 -2.84
C ILE A 98 1.79 0.01 -2.99
N PRO A 99 1.19 -0.12 -4.18
CA PRO A 99 -0.05 -0.86 -4.36
C PRO A 99 0.14 -2.38 -4.30
N THR A 100 1.39 -2.84 -4.20
CA THR A 100 1.71 -4.26 -4.27
C THR A 100 2.89 -4.61 -3.38
N VAL A 101 2.84 -5.79 -2.77
CA VAL A 101 4.00 -6.43 -2.15
C VAL A 101 4.50 -7.59 -3.02
N TRP A 102 5.81 -7.68 -3.13
CA TRP A 102 6.53 -8.80 -3.76
C TRP A 102 7.16 -9.69 -2.71
N PHE A 103 6.99 -10.99 -2.85
CA PHE A 103 7.66 -11.97 -2.00
C PHE A 103 7.97 -13.28 -2.73
N SER A 104 8.91 -14.05 -2.20
CA SER A 104 9.32 -15.35 -2.74
C SER A 104 9.24 -16.47 -1.70
N TYR A 105 9.02 -17.70 -2.17
CA TYR A 105 8.96 -18.90 -1.33
C TYR A 105 10.32 -19.61 -1.29
N HIS A 106 10.89 -19.81 -0.10
CA HIS A 106 12.20 -20.41 0.10
C HIS A 106 12.15 -21.66 0.98
N TYR A 107 12.26 -22.85 0.38
CA TYR A 107 12.35 -24.11 1.13
C TYR A 107 13.77 -24.36 1.63
N LEU A 108 13.99 -24.23 2.95
CA LEU A 108 15.33 -24.34 3.53
C LEU A 108 15.95 -25.73 3.38
N HIS A 109 15.12 -26.78 3.43
CA HIS A 109 15.57 -28.18 3.34
C HIS A 109 15.45 -28.78 1.93
N LYS A 110 15.16 -27.95 0.93
CA LYS A 110 15.13 -28.33 -0.49
C LYS A 110 15.74 -27.21 -1.33
N PRO A 111 17.07 -26.99 -1.23
CA PRO A 111 17.73 -25.86 -1.91
C PRO A 111 17.68 -25.96 -3.45
N THR A 112 17.42 -27.15 -4.00
CA THR A 112 17.23 -27.35 -5.44
C THR A 112 15.80 -27.06 -5.92
N ALA A 113 14.86 -26.77 -5.01
CA ALA A 113 13.50 -26.42 -5.39
C ALA A 113 13.49 -25.05 -6.08
N PRO A 114 12.68 -24.89 -7.15
CA PRO A 114 12.55 -23.59 -7.80
C PRO A 114 11.98 -22.58 -6.80
N VAL A 115 12.61 -21.40 -6.73
CA VAL A 115 12.09 -20.27 -5.98
C VAL A 115 11.03 -19.58 -6.84
N VAL A 116 9.81 -19.51 -6.32
CA VAL A 116 8.70 -18.82 -6.98
C VAL A 116 8.53 -17.46 -6.32
N THR A 117 8.48 -16.41 -7.13
CA THR A 117 8.15 -15.05 -6.70
C THR A 117 6.69 -14.74 -7.03
N GLN A 118 6.01 -14.12 -6.08
CA GLN A 118 4.61 -13.72 -6.18
C GLN A 118 4.47 -12.23 -5.89
N ARG A 119 3.49 -11.62 -6.57
CA ARG A 119 3.04 -10.25 -6.33
C ARG A 119 1.61 -10.26 -5.83
N VAL A 120 1.36 -9.62 -4.69
CA VAL A 120 0.01 -9.42 -4.13
C VAL A 120 -0.34 -7.94 -4.19
N LYS A 121 -1.55 -7.63 -4.64
CA LYS A 121 -2.12 -6.28 -4.62
C LYS A 121 -2.66 -5.96 -3.24
N LEU A 122 -2.32 -4.78 -2.74
CA LEU A 122 -2.69 -4.29 -1.41
C LEU A 122 -3.94 -3.40 -1.43
N ASP A 123 -4.36 -2.96 -2.63
CA ASP A 123 -5.51 -2.09 -2.87
C ASP A 123 -6.84 -2.86 -3.09
N VAL A 124 -6.88 -4.14 -2.74
CA VAL A 124 -8.06 -4.99 -2.93
C VAL A 124 -9.09 -4.69 -1.83
N PRO A 125 -10.33 -4.26 -2.18
CA PRO A 125 -11.32 -3.81 -1.20
C PRO A 125 -11.65 -4.85 -0.11
N GLU A 126 -11.59 -6.14 -0.46
CA GLU A 126 -11.99 -7.22 0.44
C GLU A 126 -10.90 -7.63 1.44
N THR A 127 -9.62 -7.28 1.23
CA THR A 127 -8.52 -7.74 2.08
C THR A 127 -7.57 -6.59 2.46
N LYS A 128 -7.54 -6.25 3.75
CA LYS A 128 -6.58 -5.28 4.29
C LYS A 128 -5.31 -5.98 4.75
N PHE A 129 -4.17 -5.50 4.25
CA PHE A 129 -2.84 -5.96 4.62
C PHE A 129 -2.09 -4.84 5.37
N GLU A 130 -2.48 -4.63 6.62
CA GLU A 130 -1.78 -3.75 7.56
C GLU A 130 -0.54 -4.43 8.15
N LEU A 131 -0.66 -5.70 8.52
CA LEU A 131 0.38 -6.50 9.17
C LEU A 131 0.87 -7.64 8.29
N VAL A 132 2.13 -8.03 8.47
CA VAL A 132 2.72 -9.21 7.82
C VAL A 132 1.91 -10.49 8.14
N ALA A 133 1.33 -10.62 9.34
CA ALA A 133 0.45 -11.72 9.71
C ALA A 133 -0.73 -11.90 8.74
N GLN A 134 -1.32 -10.81 8.26
CA GLN A 134 -2.45 -10.85 7.33
C GLN A 134 -2.01 -11.34 5.95
N LEU A 135 -0.79 -10.97 5.52
CA LEU A 135 -0.18 -11.51 4.31
C LEU A 135 0.06 -13.02 4.45
N THR A 136 0.60 -13.48 5.58
CA THR A 136 0.73 -14.92 5.84
C THR A 136 -0.63 -15.61 5.78
N ASN A 137 -1.63 -15.09 6.49
CA ASN A 137 -2.96 -15.71 6.54
C ASN A 137 -3.62 -15.77 5.16
N HIS A 138 -3.47 -14.73 4.33
CA HIS A 138 -3.92 -14.75 2.94
C HIS A 138 -3.25 -15.87 2.15
N ILE A 139 -1.93 -16.05 2.29
CA ILE A 139 -1.19 -17.11 1.58
C ILE A 139 -1.78 -18.50 1.86
N PHE A 140 -2.06 -18.81 3.12
CA PHE A 140 -2.63 -20.10 3.51
C PHE A 140 -4.12 -20.20 3.18
N HIS A 141 -4.89 -19.12 3.35
CA HIS A 141 -6.33 -19.11 3.05
C HIS A 141 -6.59 -19.29 1.55
N SER A 142 -5.76 -18.69 0.69
CA SER A 142 -5.82 -18.87 -0.76
C SER A 142 -5.26 -20.20 -1.26
N GLY A 143 -4.72 -21.04 -0.37
CA GLY A 143 -4.18 -22.35 -0.72
C GLY A 143 -2.84 -22.32 -1.46
N TYR A 144 -2.12 -21.19 -1.47
CA TYR A 144 -0.79 -21.11 -2.08
C TYR A 144 0.25 -21.95 -1.31
N LEU A 145 0.05 -22.12 -0.01
CA LEU A 145 0.80 -23.07 0.81
C LEU A 145 -0.14 -24.01 1.59
N PRO A 146 0.26 -25.29 1.79
CA PRO A 146 -0.47 -26.22 2.65
C PRO A 146 -0.59 -25.74 4.10
N ALA A 147 -1.78 -25.86 4.69
CA ALA A 147 -2.07 -25.37 6.05
C ALA A 147 -1.12 -25.93 7.14
N ASN A 148 -0.64 -27.17 6.97
CA ASN A 148 0.30 -27.80 7.90
C ASN A 148 1.70 -27.13 7.94
N LEU A 149 1.99 -26.20 7.02
CA LEU A 149 3.23 -25.43 7.00
C LEU A 149 3.10 -24.09 7.73
N ARG A 150 1.91 -23.67 8.19
CA ARG A 150 1.69 -22.33 8.78
C ARG A 150 2.59 -22.00 9.97
N THR A 151 2.90 -23.00 10.79
CA THR A 151 3.78 -22.87 11.96
C THR A 151 5.26 -23.03 11.63
N LYS A 152 5.57 -23.34 10.37
CA LYS A 152 6.92 -23.64 9.86
C LYS A 152 7.43 -22.55 8.91
N VAL A 153 6.78 -21.39 8.89
CA VAL A 153 7.20 -20.27 8.04
C VAL A 153 7.61 -19.07 8.85
N TRP A 154 8.55 -18.30 8.31
CA TRP A 154 8.95 -17.01 8.87
C TRP A 154 9.43 -16.07 7.75
N TRP A 155 9.30 -14.77 7.99
CA TRP A 155 9.58 -13.74 7.00
C TRP A 155 11.00 -13.18 7.14
N GLN A 156 11.61 -12.82 6.01
CA GLN A 156 12.91 -12.19 5.95
C GLN A 156 12.90 -11.04 4.94
N GLY A 157 13.49 -9.90 5.31
CA GLY A 157 13.68 -8.76 4.43
C GLY A 157 14.80 -8.98 3.41
N SER A 158 14.93 -8.07 2.45
CA SER A 158 15.94 -8.13 1.40
C SER A 158 17.37 -8.09 1.95
N CYS A 159 17.57 -7.38 3.07
CA CYS A 159 18.84 -7.27 3.80
C CYS A 159 19.17 -8.50 4.67
N GLY A 160 18.30 -9.51 4.70
CA GLY A 160 18.47 -10.71 5.50
C GLY A 160 17.93 -10.61 6.94
N ARG A 161 17.41 -9.45 7.35
CA ARG A 161 16.74 -9.26 8.65
C ARG A 161 15.50 -10.14 8.76
N LYS A 162 15.34 -10.82 9.90
CA LYS A 162 14.10 -11.52 10.22
C LYS A 162 12.98 -10.51 10.47
N ILE A 163 11.83 -10.74 9.86
CA ILE A 163 10.63 -9.91 9.99
C ILE A 163 9.60 -10.66 10.82
N GLU A 164 9.06 -10.01 11.83
CA GLU A 164 8.02 -10.56 12.68
C GLU A 164 6.62 -10.32 12.12
N GLU A 165 5.67 -11.22 12.42
CA GLU A 165 4.32 -11.14 11.84
C GLU A 165 3.51 -9.93 12.33
N TYR A 166 3.90 -9.31 13.44
CA TYR A 166 3.29 -8.09 13.96
C TYR A 166 3.85 -6.82 13.32
N GLU A 167 4.86 -6.90 12.47
CA GLU A 167 5.39 -5.72 11.78
C GLU A 167 4.39 -5.18 10.76
N HIS A 168 4.36 -3.85 10.63
CA HIS A 168 3.52 -3.16 9.66
C HIS A 168 4.10 -3.32 8.25
N LEU A 169 3.26 -3.75 7.32
CA LEU A 169 3.67 -3.96 5.94
C LEU A 169 4.12 -2.66 5.27
N GLU A 170 3.45 -1.55 5.60
CA GLU A 170 3.79 -0.20 5.14
C GLU A 170 5.23 0.19 5.50
N THR A 171 5.64 -0.01 6.75
CA THR A 171 7.00 0.32 7.19
C THR A 171 8.08 -0.49 6.46
N LEU A 172 7.79 -1.74 6.09
CA LEU A 172 8.69 -2.56 5.30
C LEU A 172 8.82 -2.01 3.87
N LEU A 173 7.69 -1.67 3.26
CA LEU A 173 7.63 -1.11 1.91
C LEU A 173 8.32 0.26 1.84
N GLU A 174 8.14 1.12 2.85
CA GLU A 174 8.86 2.40 2.99
C GLU A 174 10.38 2.20 3.13
N ALA A 175 10.80 1.13 3.79
CA ALA A 175 12.21 0.75 3.91
C ALA A 175 12.78 0.12 2.63
N GLY A 176 11.96 -0.10 1.59
CA GLY A 176 12.36 -0.68 0.32
C GLY A 176 12.24 -2.22 0.24
N ASP A 177 11.76 -2.87 1.30
CA ASP A 177 11.53 -4.31 1.33
C ASP A 177 10.16 -4.67 0.72
N GLY A 178 10.12 -5.59 -0.23
CA GLY A 178 8.90 -6.05 -0.88
C GLY A 178 8.38 -5.16 -2.01
N VAL A 179 9.13 -4.12 -2.40
CA VAL A 179 8.67 -3.12 -3.38
C VAL A 179 8.82 -3.56 -4.84
N SER A 180 9.69 -4.54 -5.10
CA SER A 180 9.99 -5.04 -6.44
C SER A 180 10.39 -6.52 -6.40
N GLU A 181 10.45 -7.17 -7.55
CA GLU A 181 10.95 -8.55 -7.67
C GLU A 181 12.39 -8.69 -7.15
N THR A 182 13.26 -7.70 -7.41
CA THR A 182 14.66 -7.69 -6.98
C THR A 182 14.84 -7.38 -5.48
N ALA A 183 13.85 -6.76 -4.86
CA ALA A 183 13.85 -6.42 -3.44
C ALA A 183 12.72 -7.14 -2.69
N CYS A 184 12.31 -8.32 -3.14
CA CYS A 184 11.17 -9.03 -2.58
C CYS A 184 11.43 -9.54 -1.15
N LEU A 185 10.36 -9.64 -0.35
CA LEU A 185 10.39 -10.34 0.94
C LEU A 185 10.60 -11.84 0.71
N ARG A 186 11.22 -12.54 1.66
CA ARG A 186 11.34 -14.00 1.58
C ARG A 186 10.48 -14.65 2.65
N LEU A 187 9.60 -15.54 2.23
CA LEU A 187 8.90 -16.47 3.10
C LEU A 187 9.71 -17.76 3.18
N ASN A 188 10.47 -17.92 4.25
CA ASN A 188 11.28 -19.10 4.49
C ASN A 188 10.39 -20.22 5.06
N ILE A 189 10.51 -21.41 4.50
CA ILE A 189 9.70 -22.59 4.82
C ILE A 189 10.63 -23.65 5.42
N ASP A 190 10.56 -23.78 6.75
CA ASP A 190 11.33 -24.71 7.57
C ASP A 190 10.58 -26.06 7.68
N TYR A 191 10.45 -26.74 6.55
CA TYR A 191 9.83 -28.06 6.48
C TYR A 191 10.90 -29.14 6.27
N LEU A 192 11.22 -29.86 7.35
CA LEU A 192 11.88 -31.16 7.26
C LEU A 192 10.82 -32.20 6.83
N PRO A 193 10.98 -32.88 5.68
CA PRO A 193 10.18 -34.05 5.41
C PRO A 193 10.53 -35.11 6.47
N ASP A 194 9.56 -35.52 7.28
CA ASP A 194 9.76 -36.57 8.27
C ASP A 194 10.38 -37.78 7.57
N HIS A 195 11.61 -38.13 7.96
CA HIS A 195 12.17 -39.43 7.61
C HIS A 195 11.24 -40.48 8.22
N HIS A 196 10.56 -41.22 7.34
CA HIS A 196 9.70 -42.35 7.65
C HIS A 196 10.06 -43.03 8.96
N HIS A 197 9.11 -43.03 9.92
CA HIS A 197 9.08 -44.05 10.96
C HIS A 197 9.20 -45.41 10.28
N HIS A 198 10.37 -46.05 10.42
CA HIS A 198 10.51 -47.46 10.17
C HIS A 198 9.42 -48.16 10.96
N HIS A 199 8.53 -48.86 10.25
CA HIS A 199 7.61 -49.83 10.82
C HIS A 199 8.36 -50.71 11.82
N HIS A 200 8.18 -50.44 13.12
CA HIS A 200 8.36 -51.47 14.13
C HIS A 200 7.28 -52.51 13.85
N LYS A 201 7.66 -53.57 13.11
CA LYS A 201 6.89 -54.81 13.07
C LYS A 201 6.78 -55.30 14.51
N CYS A 202 5.59 -55.21 15.09
CA CYS A 202 5.22 -56.03 16.24
C CYS A 202 5.46 -57.50 15.86
N PRO A 203 6.24 -58.28 16.63
CA PRO A 203 6.19 -59.72 16.52
C PRO A 203 4.86 -60.16 17.12
N LEU A 204 3.99 -60.76 16.29
CA LEU A 204 2.86 -61.55 16.78
C LEU A 204 3.43 -62.66 17.69
N PRO A 205 2.81 -62.96 18.84
CA PRO A 205 3.12 -64.19 19.56
C PRO A 205 2.56 -65.37 18.76
N CYS A 206 3.43 -66.33 18.45
CA CYS A 206 3.06 -67.65 17.96
C CYS A 206 2.34 -68.44 19.06
N HIS A 207 1.22 -69.06 18.68
CA HIS A 207 0.44 -70.16 19.29
C HIS A 207 0.43 -70.35 20.81
#